data_AF-A0A972KBW6-F1
#
_entry.id   AF-A0A972KBW6-F1
#
_cell.length_a   1.000
_cell.length_b   1.000
_cell.length_c   1.000
_cell.angle_alpha   90.00
_cell.angle_beta   90.00
_cell.angle_gamma   90.00
#
_symmetry.space_group_name_H-M   'P 1'
#
loop_
_entity.id
_entity.type
_entity.pdbx_description
1 polymer ?
#
loop_
_entity_poly.entity_id
_entity_poly.type
_entity_poly.pdbx_seq_one_letter_code
_entity_poly.pdbx_strand_id
1 'polypeptide(L)'
;MGAIDGDDRATAHRARKRPDQPDTAKPNRVEPGHLSAADIRPSLEWSRHDRTHLEMSVDLSLDGQTASSLQWDAYYFIPETFHLNADTYPKHEIFTDIRSYIRLTVPPLSVATIAAASYQLQGTIAGEKADVAVDELKLFGSRVHRAIVDASIEASGTVGHVRDCDDLDGPEVANQVEAIISEFATSLTLATTAARARLATIGTLAGVDETVSDAANWVDEYMSRSLERAFIRLARHEADLGLKVTTATESAVAEAQYRQIIRSGPVSAADIGSRSLERIERRAHSLKRYTSSVLWLDIQVRDANRWAEHVLHAVAAGIAMTFTVVVALLYGNPGEAARLWLWGLLVVLAYMAKDRIKIVLQRLFDAVMADRFSDRRWSVTHPNHNQPVATVSEGAHFIDRTDLPDVVAKIRSDAYRDTLDELATPDAILCHHKEIQIDASAIRAIDSRYQGLTEVVRMDISRWLAHTDDAKRSVTLADPNLEQLFTSKLPRAYDVIAVYRLSGHTDVPDAWHSARFVVGRSGIRRVGTLLDGYT
;
A
#
# COMPACT_ATOMS: atom_id res chain seq x y z
N MET A 1 -39.64 -11.98 -43.58
CA MET A 1 -39.24 -13.14 -44.39
C MET A 1 -37.82 -13.48 -43.96
N GLY A 2 -37.58 -14.39 -43.02
CA GLY A 2 -37.87 -15.84 -43.09
C GLY A 2 -36.90 -16.46 -44.10
N ALA A 3 -36.05 -17.44 -43.84
CA ALA A 3 -36.00 -18.50 -42.83
C ALA A 3 -34.61 -19.21 -43.03
N ILE A 4 -33.85 -19.59 -41.99
CA ILE A 4 -33.83 -20.91 -41.30
C ILE A 4 -32.68 -21.85 -41.75
N ASP A 5 -31.90 -22.23 -40.71
CA ASP A 5 -31.24 -23.50 -40.33
C ASP A 5 -30.21 -24.27 -41.17
N GLY A 6 -29.26 -24.81 -40.39
CA GLY A 6 -29.01 -26.25 -40.32
C GLY A 6 -27.57 -26.63 -40.69
N ASP A 7 -26.61 -26.66 -39.77
CA ASP A 7 -26.38 -27.60 -38.65
C ASP A 7 -25.78 -28.97 -39.07
N ASP A 8 -24.91 -29.43 -38.18
CA ASP A 8 -24.58 -30.80 -37.81
C ASP A 8 -23.33 -31.55 -38.35
N ARG A 9 -22.44 -31.78 -37.35
CA ARG A 9 -21.71 -33.01 -36.97
C ARG A 9 -20.49 -33.46 -37.78
N ALA A 10 -19.34 -33.85 -37.21
CA ALA A 10 -18.84 -34.34 -35.89
C ALA A 10 -18.20 -35.73 -36.11
N THR A 11 -17.00 -35.94 -35.54
CA THR A 11 -16.50 -37.12 -34.79
C THR A 11 -14.97 -37.02 -34.70
N ALA A 12 -14.34 -36.76 -33.56
CA ALA A 12 -14.13 -37.60 -32.36
C ALA A 12 -13.04 -38.69 -32.53
N HIS A 13 -11.85 -38.46 -31.95
CA HIS A 13 -11.04 -39.55 -31.42
C HIS A 13 -10.30 -39.18 -30.12
N ARG A 14 -10.19 -40.19 -29.27
CA ARG A 14 -10.05 -40.15 -27.81
C ARG A 14 -8.70 -40.78 -27.42
N ALA A 15 -7.99 -40.23 -26.44
CA ALA A 15 -6.92 -40.95 -25.72
C ALA A 15 -6.89 -40.54 -24.23
N ARG A 16 -6.55 -41.51 -23.37
CA ARG A 16 -6.83 -41.59 -21.91
C ARG A 16 -5.61 -41.30 -21.02
N LYS A 17 -5.88 -40.70 -19.84
CA LYS A 17 -5.35 -40.90 -18.46
C LYS A 17 -3.84 -40.82 -18.13
N ARG A 18 -3.49 -40.00 -17.11
CA ARG A 18 -3.00 -40.41 -15.76
C ARG A 18 -3.08 -39.27 -14.71
N PRO A 19 -3.08 -39.55 -13.38
CA PRO A 19 -3.40 -38.62 -12.28
C PRO A 19 -2.20 -38.19 -11.39
N ASP A 20 -2.46 -37.19 -10.54
CA ASP A 20 -1.76 -36.72 -9.31
C ASP A 20 -0.42 -35.96 -9.38
N GLN A 21 -0.46 -34.66 -9.04
CA GLN A 21 0.38 -34.04 -8.00
C GLN A 21 -0.20 -32.67 -7.55
N PRO A 22 -0.10 -32.28 -6.28
CA PRO A 22 -0.68 -31.04 -5.76
C PRO A 22 0.19 -29.84 -6.13
N ASP A 23 -0.46 -28.78 -6.61
CA ASP A 23 0.13 -27.49 -6.91
C ASP A 23 0.74 -26.90 -5.62
N THR A 24 2.07 -26.84 -5.56
CA THR A 24 2.77 -26.04 -4.55
C THR A 24 2.61 -24.58 -4.93
N ALA A 25 1.76 -23.87 -4.19
CA ALA A 25 1.57 -22.43 -4.34
C ALA A 25 2.93 -21.72 -4.30
N LYS A 26 3.33 -21.15 -5.45
CA LYS A 26 4.47 -20.24 -5.53
C LYS A 26 4.16 -19.01 -4.66
N PRO A 27 5.10 -18.53 -3.81
CA PRO A 27 4.89 -17.29 -3.07
C PRO A 27 4.63 -16.16 -4.08
N ASN A 28 3.51 -15.47 -3.91
CA ASN A 28 3.18 -14.30 -4.73
C ASN A 28 4.26 -13.23 -4.49
N ARG A 29 5.18 -13.08 -5.45
CA ARG A 29 6.10 -11.94 -5.47
C ARG A 29 5.26 -10.69 -5.71
N VAL A 30 5.02 -9.95 -4.65
CA VAL A 30 4.17 -8.77 -4.66
C VAL A 30 4.91 -7.67 -5.43
N GLU A 31 4.55 -7.45 -6.69
CA GLU A 31 5.07 -6.31 -7.45
C GLU A 31 4.49 -5.02 -6.84
N PRO A 32 5.32 -4.03 -6.44
CA PRO A 32 4.80 -2.74 -6.00
C PRO A 32 4.21 -2.02 -7.22
N GLY A 33 2.88 -2.07 -7.37
CA GLY A 33 2.17 -1.27 -8.37
C GLY A 33 2.48 0.22 -8.18
N HIS A 34 2.70 0.95 -9.27
CA HIS A 34 2.90 2.41 -9.39
C HIS A 34 2.83 3.26 -8.11
N LEU A 35 3.86 3.18 -7.24
CA LEU A 35 3.98 4.06 -6.07
C LEU A 35 3.96 5.54 -6.51
N SER A 36 2.99 6.28 -5.97
CA SER A 36 2.87 7.73 -6.01
C SER A 36 4.13 8.36 -5.41
N ALA A 37 4.45 9.60 -5.80
CA ALA A 37 5.59 10.37 -5.29
C ALA A 37 5.37 10.88 -3.84
N ALA A 38 4.71 10.06 -3.01
CA ALA A 38 4.39 10.33 -1.61
C ALA A 38 5.19 9.36 -0.73
N ASP A 39 6.50 9.53 -0.70
CA ASP A 39 7.35 9.05 0.39
C ASP A 39 8.11 10.30 0.90
N ILE A 40 7.58 11.00 1.91
CA ILE A 40 7.97 10.93 3.34
C ILE A 40 9.04 11.98 3.74
N ARG A 41 8.60 13.02 4.48
CA ARG A 41 8.98 13.12 5.90
C ARG A 41 8.12 12.10 6.66
N PRO A 42 8.48 11.59 7.85
CA PRO A 42 7.60 10.70 8.61
C PRO A 42 6.34 11.47 9.05
N SER A 43 5.41 11.68 8.12
CA SER A 43 4.05 12.10 8.39
C SER A 43 3.21 10.87 8.09
N LEU A 44 2.58 10.36 9.14
CA LEU A 44 1.62 9.26 9.09
C LEU A 44 0.38 9.79 8.35
N GLU A 45 0.49 9.98 7.04
CA GLU A 45 -0.51 10.68 6.22
C GLU A 45 -1.02 9.79 5.11
N TRP A 46 -2.34 9.76 5.00
CA TRP A 46 -3.01 9.12 3.89
C TRP A 46 -2.95 10.00 2.65
N SER A 47 -2.75 9.36 1.50
CA SER A 47 -2.80 10.00 0.20
C SER A 47 -3.68 9.21 -0.76
N ARG A 48 -4.15 9.88 -1.82
CA ARG A 48 -4.89 9.23 -2.90
C ARG A 48 -3.88 8.61 -3.88
N HIS A 49 -3.88 7.28 -3.97
CA HIS A 49 -3.04 6.56 -4.93
C HIS A 49 -3.66 6.55 -6.33
N ASP A 50 -4.92 6.11 -6.42
CA ASP A 50 -5.66 6.11 -7.68
C ASP A 50 -7.14 6.47 -7.48
N ARG A 51 -8.03 5.95 -8.32
CA ARG A 51 -9.47 6.20 -8.21
C ARG A 51 -10.07 5.57 -6.94
N THR A 52 -9.57 4.44 -6.47
CA THR A 52 -10.16 3.63 -5.38
C THR A 52 -9.16 3.19 -4.33
N HIS A 53 -7.87 3.40 -4.53
CA HIS A 53 -6.85 3.06 -3.56
C HIS A 53 -6.41 4.30 -2.76
N LEU A 54 -6.49 4.18 -1.44
CA LEU A 54 -5.78 5.04 -0.49
C LEU A 54 -4.42 4.40 -0.19
N GLU A 55 -3.40 5.23 0.02
CA GLU A 55 -2.03 4.79 0.30
C GLU A 55 -1.44 5.60 1.45
N MET A 56 -0.74 4.91 2.35
CA MET A 56 0.05 5.49 3.43
C MET A 56 1.39 4.74 3.46
N SER A 57 2.49 5.48 3.55
CA SER A 57 3.83 4.91 3.65
C SER A 57 4.46 5.28 4.99
N VAL A 58 5.15 4.34 5.63
CA VAL A 58 5.82 4.54 6.92
C VAL A 58 7.20 3.89 6.88
N ASP A 59 8.23 4.66 7.24
CA ASP A 59 9.59 4.16 7.42
C ASP A 59 9.78 3.68 8.87
N LEU A 60 9.78 2.36 9.07
CA LEU A 60 9.96 1.68 10.34
C LEU A 60 11.46 1.55 10.66
N SER A 61 12.06 2.66 11.11
CA SER A 61 13.47 2.76 11.46
C SER A 61 13.83 2.00 12.75
N LEU A 62 15.08 1.52 12.81
CA LEU A 62 15.61 0.75 13.93
C LEU A 62 16.74 1.56 14.58
N ASP A 63 16.43 2.33 15.62
CA ASP A 63 17.39 3.21 16.29
C ASP A 63 18.44 2.47 17.13
N GLY A 64 19.30 1.72 16.46
CA GLY A 64 20.35 0.92 17.10
C GLY A 64 19.83 -0.23 17.97
N GLN A 65 18.51 -0.36 18.16
CA GLN A 65 17.90 -1.46 18.89
C GLN A 65 18.09 -2.79 18.13
N THR A 66 18.16 -3.90 18.87
CA THR A 66 18.24 -5.24 18.30
C THR A 66 16.89 -5.75 17.82
N ALA A 67 15.81 -5.31 18.45
CA ALA A 67 14.44 -5.55 18.02
C ALA A 67 13.57 -4.33 18.35
N SER A 68 12.55 -4.10 17.53
CA SER A 68 11.53 -3.07 17.77
C SER A 68 10.15 -3.71 17.69
N SER A 69 9.23 -3.28 18.57
CA SER A 69 7.82 -3.65 18.51
C SER A 69 6.99 -2.39 18.27
N LEU A 70 6.20 -2.41 17.21
CA LEU A 70 5.37 -1.30 16.75
C LEU A 70 3.92 -1.74 16.76
N GLN A 71 3.04 -0.84 17.17
CA GLN A 71 1.60 -1.08 17.20
C GLN A 71 0.89 -0.02 16.37
N TRP A 72 0.06 -0.47 15.44
CA TRP A 72 -0.84 0.34 14.65
C TRP A 72 -2.28 0.08 15.08
N ASP A 73 -2.97 1.13 15.48
CA ASP A 73 -4.40 1.13 15.78
C ASP A 73 -5.10 2.10 14.82
N ALA A 74 -6.16 1.65 14.15
CA ALA A 74 -6.96 2.52 13.28
C ALA A 74 -8.46 2.23 13.40
N TYR A 75 -9.24 3.31 13.41
CA TYR A 75 -10.71 3.31 13.41
C TYR A 75 -11.19 4.08 12.18
N TYR A 76 -11.97 3.41 11.35
CA TYR A 76 -12.60 4.01 10.17
C TYR A 76 -14.09 4.18 10.43
N PHE A 77 -14.55 5.43 10.38
CA PHE A 77 -15.95 5.84 10.52
C PHE A 77 -16.56 5.91 9.13
N ILE A 78 -17.27 4.85 8.76
CA ILE A 78 -17.83 4.66 7.43
C ILE A 78 -19.34 4.94 7.49
N PRO A 79 -19.88 5.87 6.67
CA PRO A 79 -21.31 6.14 6.67
C PRO A 79 -22.14 4.88 6.43
N GLU A 80 -23.18 4.65 7.25
CA GLU A 80 -24.06 3.47 7.14
C GLU A 80 -24.70 3.31 5.75
N THR A 81 -24.84 4.42 4.99
CA THR A 81 -25.28 4.41 3.59
C THR A 81 -24.41 3.56 2.66
N PHE A 82 -23.19 3.19 3.07
CA PHE A 82 -22.32 2.29 2.31
C PHE A 82 -22.73 0.83 2.48
N HIS A 83 -23.62 0.54 3.45
CA HIS A 83 -24.10 -0.79 3.79
C HIS A 83 -22.97 -1.78 4.12
N LEU A 84 -21.91 -1.30 4.78
CA LEU A 84 -20.81 -2.13 5.28
C LEU A 84 -21.00 -2.42 6.77
N ASN A 85 -20.94 -3.70 7.13
CA ASN A 85 -20.95 -4.18 8.51
C ASN A 85 -20.33 -5.59 8.57
N ALA A 86 -20.34 -6.21 9.75
CA ALA A 86 -19.75 -7.54 9.96
C ALA A 86 -20.35 -8.64 9.04
N ASP A 87 -21.60 -8.51 8.62
CA ASP A 87 -22.28 -9.47 7.75
C ASP A 87 -22.02 -9.22 6.25
N THR A 88 -21.92 -7.94 5.85
CA THR A 88 -21.77 -7.54 4.44
C THR A 88 -20.33 -7.33 4.00
N TYR A 89 -19.39 -7.18 4.94
CA TYR A 89 -17.96 -7.00 4.69
C TYR A 89 -17.13 -7.88 5.63
N PRO A 90 -17.06 -9.19 5.34
CA PRO A 90 -16.41 -10.17 6.22
C PRO A 90 -14.88 -10.01 6.24
N LYS A 91 -14.25 -10.48 7.32
CA LYS A 91 -12.80 -10.32 7.60
C LYS A 91 -11.87 -10.65 6.42
N HIS A 92 -12.14 -11.72 5.68
CA HIS A 92 -11.28 -12.11 4.55
C HIS A 92 -11.30 -11.09 3.41
N GLU A 93 -12.41 -10.37 3.20
CA GLU A 93 -12.49 -9.26 2.25
C GLU A 93 -11.75 -8.05 2.77
N ILE A 94 -11.88 -7.73 4.07
CA ILE A 94 -11.12 -6.66 4.74
C ILE A 94 -9.61 -6.85 4.50
N PHE A 95 -9.08 -8.05 4.72
CA PHE A 95 -7.65 -8.34 4.50
C PHE A 95 -7.24 -8.49 3.03
N THR A 96 -8.21 -8.59 2.11
CA THR A 96 -7.96 -8.54 0.67
C THR A 96 -7.83 -7.10 0.19
N ASP A 97 -8.61 -6.21 0.79
CA ASP A 97 -8.71 -4.79 0.44
C ASP A 97 -7.66 -3.94 1.17
N ILE A 98 -7.25 -4.31 2.40
CA ILE A 98 -6.12 -3.73 3.14
C ILE A 98 -4.86 -4.57 2.88
N ARG A 99 -3.91 -4.00 2.16
CA ARG A 99 -2.65 -4.66 1.77
C ARG A 99 -1.45 -3.90 2.27
N SER A 100 -0.55 -4.61 2.92
CA SER A 100 0.76 -4.09 3.33
C SER A 100 1.85 -4.60 2.41
N TYR A 101 2.62 -3.67 1.85
CA TYR A 101 3.82 -3.94 1.07
C TYR A 101 5.03 -3.55 1.92
N ILE A 102 5.91 -4.50 2.25
CA ILE A 102 7.10 -4.24 3.05
C ILE A 102 8.35 -4.41 2.19
N ARG A 103 9.25 -3.43 2.27
CA ARG A 103 10.57 -3.44 1.61
C ARG A 103 11.65 -2.97 2.57
N LEU A 104 12.91 -3.22 2.24
CA LEU A 104 14.03 -2.61 2.94
C LEU A 104 14.04 -1.09 2.71
N THR A 105 14.28 -0.33 3.78
CA THR A 105 14.43 1.13 3.67
C THR A 105 15.67 1.46 2.84
N VAL A 106 15.54 2.41 1.91
CA VAL A 106 16.66 2.85 1.07
C VAL A 106 17.72 3.50 1.96
N PRO A 107 18.98 3.04 1.96
CA PRO A 107 20.03 3.68 2.74
C PRO A 107 20.22 5.14 2.32
N PRO A 108 20.35 6.08 3.27
CA PRO A 108 20.34 7.51 2.96
C PRO A 108 21.47 7.91 2.01
N LEU A 109 21.19 8.88 1.14
CA LEU A 109 22.14 9.53 0.25
C LEU A 109 21.68 10.98 0.03
N SER A 110 22.58 11.94 0.16
CA SER A 110 22.29 13.34 -0.14
C SER A 110 22.76 13.72 -1.54
N VAL A 111 22.16 14.74 -2.15
CA VAL A 111 22.58 15.23 -3.47
C VAL A 111 24.08 15.55 -3.52
N ALA A 112 24.61 16.21 -2.49
CA ALA A 112 26.03 16.58 -2.38
C ALA A 112 26.99 15.37 -2.38
N THR A 113 26.51 14.18 -1.98
CA THR A 113 27.34 12.97 -1.87
C THR A 113 27.18 12.00 -3.04
N ILE A 114 26.27 12.25 -3.99
CA ILE A 114 26.05 11.39 -5.18
C ILE A 114 27.35 11.15 -5.95
N ALA A 115 28.14 12.20 -6.19
CA ALA A 115 29.40 12.10 -6.91
C ALA A 115 30.40 11.18 -6.19
N ALA A 116 30.56 11.35 -4.87
CA ALA A 116 31.42 10.50 -4.04
C ALA A 116 30.92 9.05 -3.99
N ALA A 117 29.61 8.83 -3.86
CA ALA A 117 29.01 7.51 -3.86
C ALA A 117 29.21 6.79 -5.21
N SER A 118 29.16 7.51 -6.34
CA SER A 118 29.45 6.93 -7.65
C SER A 118 30.91 6.48 -7.80
N TYR A 119 31.84 7.18 -7.14
CA TYR A 119 33.26 6.77 -7.08
C TYR A 119 33.44 5.50 -6.24
N GLN A 120 32.80 5.46 -5.07
CA GLN A 120 32.84 4.27 -4.20
C GLN A 120 32.25 3.05 -4.89
N LEU A 121 31.11 3.21 -5.58
CA LEU A 121 30.45 2.15 -6.35
C LEU A 121 31.42 1.50 -7.35
N GLN A 122 32.18 2.32 -8.11
CA GLN A 122 33.14 1.80 -9.08
C GLN A 122 34.20 0.91 -8.43
N GLY A 123 34.64 1.25 -7.21
CA GLY A 123 35.55 0.41 -6.43
C GLY A 123 34.89 -0.86 -5.90
N THR A 124 33.65 -0.75 -5.40
CA THR A 124 32.89 -1.89 -4.83
C THR A 124 32.59 -2.96 -5.87
N ILE A 125 32.25 -2.58 -7.10
CA ILE A 125 31.93 -3.58 -8.14
C ILE A 125 33.17 -4.15 -8.84
N ALA A 126 34.35 -3.57 -8.62
CA ALA A 126 35.57 -3.97 -9.32
C ALA A 126 36.04 -5.35 -8.84
N GLY A 127 35.95 -6.36 -9.72
CA GLY A 127 36.35 -7.74 -9.41
C GLY A 127 35.28 -8.58 -8.71
N GLU A 128 34.09 -8.02 -8.49
CA GLU A 128 32.93 -8.75 -7.97
C GLU A 128 32.24 -9.59 -9.05
N LYS A 129 31.41 -10.54 -8.61
CA LYS A 129 30.55 -11.29 -9.52
C LYS A 129 29.46 -10.39 -10.12
N ALA A 130 28.99 -10.75 -11.32
CA ALA A 130 28.03 -9.96 -12.07
C ALA A 130 26.71 -9.71 -11.30
N ASP A 131 26.21 -10.71 -10.58
CA ASP A 131 25.01 -10.60 -9.75
C ASP A 131 25.16 -9.57 -8.63
N VAL A 132 26.27 -9.62 -7.90
CA VAL A 132 26.61 -8.66 -6.83
C VAL A 132 26.77 -7.25 -7.39
N ALA A 133 27.51 -7.10 -8.49
CA ALA A 133 27.72 -5.80 -9.14
C ALA A 133 26.40 -5.19 -9.65
N VAL A 134 25.51 -6.01 -10.21
CA VAL A 134 24.17 -5.58 -10.65
C VAL A 134 23.32 -5.11 -9.46
N ASP A 135 23.35 -5.80 -8.32
CA ASP A 135 22.57 -5.41 -7.15
C ASP A 135 23.12 -4.12 -6.50
N GLU A 136 24.43 -3.90 -6.48
CA GLU A 136 25.04 -2.62 -6.09
C GLU A 136 24.62 -1.45 -7.01
N LEU A 137 24.58 -1.69 -8.32
CA LEU A 137 24.09 -0.69 -9.30
C LEU A 137 22.61 -0.34 -9.05
N LYS A 138 21.76 -1.34 -8.84
CA LYS A 138 20.34 -1.14 -8.50
C LYS A 138 20.16 -0.37 -7.19
N LEU A 139 20.96 -0.70 -6.17
CA LEU A 139 20.92 -0.01 -4.88
C LEU A 139 21.37 1.45 -5.05
N PHE A 140 22.47 1.70 -5.76
CA PHE A 140 22.90 3.05 -6.10
C PHE A 140 21.81 3.85 -6.83
N GLY A 141 21.18 3.26 -7.85
CA GLY A 141 20.06 3.88 -8.57
C GLY A 141 18.87 4.21 -7.66
N SER A 142 18.55 3.33 -6.72
CA SER A 142 17.49 3.57 -5.72
C SER A 142 17.85 4.72 -4.76
N ARG A 143 19.10 4.77 -4.29
CA ARG A 143 19.61 5.83 -3.41
C ARG A 143 19.64 7.20 -4.10
N VAL A 144 20.10 7.25 -5.35
CA VAL A 144 20.09 8.49 -6.15
C VAL A 144 18.67 8.96 -6.43
N HIS A 145 17.77 8.05 -6.78
CA HIS A 145 16.36 8.39 -6.96
C HIS A 145 15.75 9.01 -5.69
N ARG A 146 15.96 8.38 -4.53
CA ARG A 146 15.50 8.91 -3.23
C ARG A 146 16.07 10.30 -2.97
N ALA A 147 17.37 10.50 -3.14
CA ALA A 147 18.03 11.79 -2.97
C ALA A 147 17.45 12.90 -3.87
N ILE A 148 17.16 12.59 -5.14
CA ILE A 148 16.53 13.52 -6.09
C ILE A 148 15.10 13.87 -5.65
N VAL A 149 14.31 12.86 -5.26
CA VAL A 149 12.93 13.06 -4.81
C VAL A 149 12.88 13.92 -3.55
N ASP A 150 13.72 13.62 -2.56
CA ASP A 150 13.76 14.34 -1.29
C ASP A 150 14.18 15.80 -1.49
N ALA A 151 15.27 16.03 -2.23
CA ALA A 151 15.75 17.39 -2.53
C ALA A 151 14.74 18.19 -3.33
N SER A 152 14.04 17.56 -4.28
CA SER A 152 13.03 18.26 -5.05
C SER A 152 11.79 18.59 -4.21
N ILE A 153 11.47 17.79 -3.18
CA ILE A 153 10.33 18.05 -2.28
C ILE A 153 10.68 19.23 -1.39
N GLU A 154 11.88 19.22 -0.83
CA GLU A 154 12.44 20.33 -0.06
C GLU A 154 12.39 21.64 -0.87
N ALA A 155 12.88 21.62 -2.12
CA ALA A 155 12.82 22.79 -3.01
C ALA A 155 11.37 23.26 -3.27
N SER A 156 10.43 22.32 -3.49
CA SER A 156 9.01 22.68 -3.70
C SER A 156 8.39 23.28 -2.43
N GLY A 157 8.76 22.79 -1.25
CA GLY A 157 8.32 23.32 0.04
C GLY A 157 8.85 24.73 0.29
N THR A 158 10.13 24.99 0.00
CA THR A 158 10.74 26.32 0.10
C THR A 158 10.07 27.30 -0.87
N VAL A 159 9.80 26.88 -2.11
CA VAL A 159 9.06 27.67 -3.10
C VAL A 159 7.64 28.00 -2.61
N GLY A 160 6.95 27.03 -1.99
CA GLY A 160 5.65 27.26 -1.36
C GLY A 160 5.71 28.33 -0.26
N HIS A 161 6.70 28.23 0.64
CA HIS A 161 6.91 29.21 1.71
C HIS A 161 7.18 30.62 1.19
N VAL A 162 8.00 30.76 0.14
CA VAL A 162 8.27 32.06 -0.49
C VAL A 162 7.02 32.64 -1.13
N ARG A 163 6.16 31.80 -1.73
CA ARG A 163 4.93 32.24 -2.37
C ARG A 163 3.88 32.73 -1.38
N ASP A 164 3.82 32.12 -0.21
CA ASP A 164 2.85 32.45 0.84
C ASP A 164 3.39 33.54 1.79
N CYS A 165 4.52 34.17 1.47
CA CYS A 165 5.10 35.26 2.25
C CYS A 165 4.42 36.59 1.92
N ASP A 166 3.68 37.14 2.88
CA ASP A 166 2.94 38.41 2.73
C ASP A 166 3.85 39.65 2.57
N ASP A 167 5.13 39.53 2.91
CA ASP A 167 6.10 40.64 2.86
C ASP A 167 6.73 40.84 1.47
N LEU A 168 6.46 39.95 0.50
CA LEU A 168 7.07 39.98 -0.83
C LEU A 168 6.05 40.36 -1.91
N ASP A 169 6.43 41.31 -2.76
CA ASP A 169 5.66 41.63 -3.96
C ASP A 169 5.88 40.58 -5.06
N GLY A 170 4.93 40.46 -6.00
CA GLY A 170 4.97 39.44 -7.06
C GLY A 170 6.30 39.31 -7.83
N PRO A 171 6.99 40.40 -8.22
CA PRO A 171 8.31 40.31 -8.86
C PRO A 171 9.42 39.78 -7.94
N GLU A 172 9.36 40.06 -6.64
CA GLU A 172 10.35 39.59 -5.66
C GLU A 172 10.17 38.09 -5.40
N VAL A 173 8.92 37.63 -5.27
CA VAL A 173 8.56 36.21 -5.22
C VAL A 173 9.12 35.48 -6.44
N ALA A 174 8.88 36.01 -7.65
CA ALA A 174 9.37 35.40 -8.88
C ALA A 174 10.90 35.27 -8.93
N ASN A 175 11.64 36.32 -8.52
CA ASN A 175 13.09 36.30 -8.48
C ASN A 175 13.65 35.29 -7.46
N GLN A 176 13.04 35.20 -6.27
CA GLN A 176 13.46 34.23 -5.24
C GLN A 176 13.17 32.79 -5.67
N VAL A 177 12.00 32.54 -6.28
CA VAL A 177 11.64 31.22 -6.82
C VAL A 177 12.62 30.81 -7.92
N GLU A 178 12.95 31.69 -8.85
CA GLU A 178 13.95 31.42 -9.89
C GLU A 178 15.34 31.13 -9.30
N ALA A 179 15.76 31.87 -8.26
CA ALA A 179 17.03 31.63 -7.58
C ALA A 179 17.09 30.25 -6.92
N ILE A 180 16.03 29.85 -6.19
CA ILE A 180 15.92 28.53 -5.56
C ILE A 180 16.00 27.43 -6.61
N ILE A 181 15.26 27.57 -7.71
CA ILE A 181 15.23 26.57 -8.78
C ILE A 181 16.58 26.50 -9.50
N SER A 182 17.24 27.63 -9.74
CA SER A 182 18.54 27.70 -10.39
C SER A 182 19.64 27.07 -9.54
N GLU A 183 19.65 27.33 -8.23
CA GLU A 183 20.56 26.68 -7.29
C GLU A 183 20.32 25.16 -7.24
N PHE A 184 19.06 24.76 -7.15
CA PHE A 184 18.65 23.36 -7.17
C PHE A 184 19.10 22.64 -8.45
N ALA A 185 18.85 23.24 -9.63
CA ALA A 185 19.25 22.71 -10.92
C ALA A 185 20.77 22.57 -11.01
N THR A 186 21.52 23.59 -10.63
CA THR A 186 22.98 23.58 -10.64
C THR A 186 23.54 22.46 -9.76
N SER A 187 23.04 22.33 -8.53
CA SER A 187 23.48 21.31 -7.57
C SER A 187 23.25 19.89 -8.08
N LEU A 188 22.04 19.62 -8.59
CA LEU A 188 21.71 18.30 -9.14
C LEU A 188 22.51 17.99 -10.41
N THR A 189 22.57 18.90 -11.37
CA THR A 189 23.29 18.68 -12.63
C THR A 189 24.76 18.40 -12.39
N LEU A 190 25.41 19.11 -11.46
CA LEU A 190 26.80 18.85 -11.10
C LEU A 190 26.97 17.44 -10.50
N ALA A 191 26.12 17.09 -9.54
CA ALA A 191 26.18 15.80 -8.83
C ALA A 191 25.93 14.61 -9.77
N THR A 192 24.94 14.70 -10.67
CA THR A 192 24.58 13.62 -11.57
C THR A 192 25.48 13.53 -12.79
N THR A 193 26.07 14.63 -13.27
CA THR A 193 27.07 14.58 -14.36
C THR A 193 28.30 13.78 -13.94
N ALA A 194 28.77 13.95 -12.70
CA ALA A 194 29.86 13.16 -12.17
C ALA A 194 29.49 11.66 -12.10
N ALA A 195 28.29 11.33 -11.61
CA ALA A 195 27.81 9.95 -11.54
C ALA A 195 27.67 9.30 -12.93
N ARG A 196 27.14 10.04 -13.92
CA ARG A 196 27.03 9.61 -15.33
C ARG A 196 28.36 9.24 -15.93
N ALA A 197 29.37 10.09 -15.76
CA ALA A 197 30.71 9.83 -16.25
C ALA A 197 31.25 8.50 -15.69
N ARG A 198 30.96 8.19 -14.42
CA ARG A 198 31.36 6.92 -13.80
C ARG A 198 30.58 5.73 -14.32
N LEU A 199 29.25 5.82 -14.43
CA LEU A 199 28.42 4.76 -15.01
C LEU A 199 28.85 4.43 -16.45
N ALA A 200 29.18 5.44 -17.25
CA ALA A 200 29.70 5.25 -18.61
C ALA A 200 31.03 4.47 -18.61
N THR A 201 31.93 4.74 -17.66
CA THR A 201 33.20 3.99 -17.59
C THR A 201 33.00 2.50 -17.27
N ILE A 202 31.97 2.15 -16.50
CA ILE A 202 31.64 0.76 -16.15
C ILE A 202 31.30 -0.05 -17.41
N GLY A 203 30.51 0.52 -18.33
CA GLY A 203 30.15 -0.13 -19.58
C GLY A 203 31.32 -0.31 -20.57
N THR A 204 32.45 0.38 -20.36
CA THR A 204 33.63 0.35 -21.23
C THR A 204 34.80 -0.46 -20.70
N LEU A 205 34.72 -0.94 -19.45
CA LEU A 205 35.79 -1.73 -18.83
C LEU A 205 35.88 -3.12 -19.49
N ALA A 206 37.06 -3.44 -20.03
CA ALA A 206 37.31 -4.73 -20.67
C ALA A 206 37.13 -5.88 -19.68
N GLY A 207 36.33 -6.88 -20.05
CA GLY A 207 36.05 -8.06 -19.21
C GLY A 207 34.83 -7.94 -18.29
N VAL A 208 34.09 -6.83 -18.34
CA VAL A 208 32.80 -6.69 -17.64
C VAL A 208 31.71 -7.50 -18.35
N ASP A 209 30.91 -8.20 -17.56
CA ASP A 209 29.74 -8.94 -18.03
C ASP A 209 28.71 -7.98 -18.67
N GLU A 210 28.13 -8.38 -19.80
CA GLU A 210 27.13 -7.58 -20.53
C GLU A 210 25.96 -7.16 -19.62
N THR A 211 25.57 -8.01 -18.67
CA THR A 211 24.51 -7.74 -17.71
C THR A 211 24.82 -6.56 -16.77
N VAL A 212 26.09 -6.37 -16.39
CA VAL A 212 26.54 -5.25 -15.55
C VAL A 212 26.52 -3.95 -16.35
N SER A 213 26.94 -4.00 -17.62
CA SER A 213 26.87 -2.87 -18.54
C SER A 213 25.43 -2.41 -18.78
N ASP A 214 24.52 -3.36 -19.06
CA ASP A 214 23.10 -3.08 -19.20
C ASP A 214 22.49 -2.48 -17.93
N ALA A 215 22.84 -3.02 -16.76
CA ALA A 215 22.39 -2.48 -15.48
C ALA A 215 22.85 -1.04 -15.27
N ALA A 216 24.11 -0.71 -15.59
CA ALA A 216 24.63 0.66 -15.51
C ALA A 216 23.88 1.62 -16.44
N ASN A 217 23.60 1.20 -17.67
CA ASN A 217 22.82 1.98 -18.63
C ASN A 217 21.37 2.21 -18.17
N TRP A 218 20.72 1.19 -17.57
CA TRP A 218 19.37 1.32 -17.03
C TRP A 218 19.32 2.19 -15.77
N VAL A 219 20.34 2.14 -14.91
CA VAL A 219 20.46 3.02 -13.75
C VAL A 219 20.63 4.47 -14.18
N ASP A 220 21.44 4.74 -15.21
CA ASP A 220 21.54 6.08 -15.79
C ASP A 220 20.23 6.56 -16.43
N GLU A 221 19.55 5.71 -17.22
CA GLU A 221 18.23 6.06 -17.77
C GLU A 221 17.23 6.38 -16.65
N TYR A 222 17.24 5.60 -15.57
CA TYR A 222 16.37 5.81 -14.42
C TYR A 222 16.69 7.12 -13.67
N MET A 223 17.98 7.43 -13.48
CA MET A 223 18.44 8.69 -12.90
C MET A 223 17.98 9.88 -13.76
N SER A 224 18.16 9.82 -15.08
CA SER A 224 17.72 10.88 -16.00
C SER A 224 16.21 11.11 -15.94
N ARG A 225 15.40 10.04 -15.91
CA ARG A 225 13.94 10.16 -15.76
C ARG A 225 13.53 10.70 -14.39
N SER A 226 14.30 10.42 -13.35
CA SER A 226 14.06 10.95 -12.00
C SER A 226 14.31 12.46 -11.95
N LEU A 227 15.40 12.92 -12.57
CA LEU A 227 15.71 14.35 -12.72
C LEU A 227 14.63 15.08 -13.53
N GLU A 228 14.24 14.54 -14.69
CA GLU A 228 13.16 15.12 -15.50
C GLU A 228 11.87 15.29 -14.70
N ARG A 229 11.46 14.29 -13.91
CA ARG A 229 10.27 14.38 -13.05
C ARG A 229 10.40 15.43 -11.96
N ALA A 230 11.58 15.54 -11.34
CA ALA A 230 11.86 16.57 -10.34
C ALA A 230 11.74 17.98 -10.94
N PHE A 231 12.35 18.21 -12.11
CA PHE A 231 12.28 19.49 -12.81
C PHE A 231 10.87 19.81 -13.32
N ILE A 232 10.12 18.84 -13.85
CA ILE A 232 8.71 19.04 -14.24
C ILE A 232 7.87 19.46 -13.04
N ARG A 233 8.15 18.95 -11.84
CA ARG A 233 7.42 19.37 -10.64
C ARG A 233 7.71 20.83 -10.29
N LEU A 234 8.97 21.26 -10.37
CA LEU A 234 9.36 22.64 -10.11
C LEU A 234 8.84 23.61 -11.19
N ALA A 235 8.83 23.19 -12.46
CA ALA A 235 8.32 23.99 -13.57
C ALA A 235 6.84 24.37 -13.43
N ARG A 236 6.05 23.59 -12.66
CA ARG A 236 4.66 23.96 -12.34
C ARG A 236 4.58 25.24 -11.50
N HIS A 237 5.50 25.41 -10.55
CA HIS A 237 5.54 26.62 -9.72
C HIS A 237 5.90 27.86 -10.54
N GLU A 238 6.82 27.73 -11.50
CA GLU A 238 7.18 28.80 -12.42
C GLU A 238 6.02 29.17 -13.36
N ALA A 239 5.31 28.16 -13.86
CA ALA A 239 4.14 28.36 -14.73
C ALA A 239 2.99 29.07 -13.99
N ASP A 240 2.76 28.74 -12.71
CA ASP A 240 1.77 29.41 -11.85
C ASP A 240 2.09 30.91 -11.67
N LEU A 241 3.37 31.29 -11.74
CA LEU A 241 3.84 32.68 -11.71
C LEU A 241 3.82 33.37 -13.09
N GLY A 242 3.36 32.68 -14.13
CA GLY A 242 3.30 33.21 -15.50
C GLY A 242 4.64 33.23 -16.23
N LEU A 243 5.67 32.56 -15.71
CA LEU A 243 6.98 32.44 -16.36
C LEU A 243 6.88 31.37 -17.47
N LYS A 244 7.17 31.75 -18.73
CA LYS A 244 6.91 30.89 -19.90
C LYS A 244 8.03 29.91 -20.26
N VAL A 245 9.28 30.27 -19.99
CA VAL A 245 10.47 29.42 -20.17
C VAL A 245 11.43 29.79 -19.06
N THR A 246 11.87 28.80 -18.31
CA THR A 246 12.52 28.94 -17.02
C THR A 246 13.55 27.86 -16.81
N THR A 247 14.42 28.03 -15.81
CA THR A 247 15.52 27.11 -15.53
C THR A 247 15.05 25.67 -15.32
N ALA A 248 13.91 25.43 -14.65
CA ALA A 248 13.42 24.05 -14.49
C ALA A 248 12.96 23.43 -15.82
N THR A 249 12.26 24.21 -16.66
CA THR A 249 11.78 23.73 -17.96
C THR A 249 12.96 23.37 -18.87
N GLU A 250 13.97 24.23 -18.93
CA GLU A 250 15.20 23.97 -19.69
C GLU A 250 15.93 22.74 -19.19
N SER A 251 16.03 22.57 -17.86
CA SER A 251 16.67 21.40 -17.25
C SER A 251 15.91 20.09 -17.52
N ALA A 252 14.57 20.10 -17.50
CA ALA A 252 13.77 18.95 -17.88
C ALA A 252 13.96 18.56 -19.35
N VAL A 253 14.02 19.54 -20.24
CA VAL A 253 14.26 19.32 -21.67
C VAL A 253 15.68 18.80 -21.92
N ALA A 254 16.68 19.32 -21.21
CA ALA A 254 18.06 18.85 -21.29
C ALA A 254 18.18 17.36 -20.94
N GLU A 255 17.41 16.88 -19.95
CA GLU A 255 17.35 15.46 -19.59
C GLU A 255 16.72 14.58 -20.68
N ALA A 256 15.68 15.07 -21.36
CA ALA A 256 15.09 14.39 -22.50
C ALA A 256 16.04 14.33 -23.71
N GLN A 257 16.74 15.44 -24.00
CA GLN A 257 17.76 15.53 -25.05
C GLN A 257 18.95 14.63 -24.77
N TYR A 258 19.40 14.57 -23.51
CA TYR A 258 20.47 13.66 -23.08
C TYR A 258 20.16 12.23 -23.49
N ARG A 259 18.98 11.71 -23.12
CA ARG A 259 18.55 10.34 -23.47
C ARG A 259 18.46 10.12 -24.97
N GLN A 260 18.09 11.14 -25.74
CA GLN A 260 18.10 11.08 -27.20
C GLN A 260 19.53 10.94 -27.77
N ILE A 261 20.49 11.70 -27.24
CA ILE A 261 21.91 11.67 -27.65
C ILE A 261 22.52 10.30 -27.37
N ILE A 262 22.33 9.78 -26.17
CA ILE A 262 22.87 8.47 -25.75
C ILE A 262 22.02 7.29 -26.24
N ARG A 263 20.93 7.55 -26.97
CA ARG A 263 19.97 6.55 -27.49
C ARG A 263 19.43 5.61 -26.40
N SER A 264 19.17 6.16 -25.22
CA SER A 264 18.70 5.40 -24.06
C SER A 264 17.18 5.50 -23.91
N GLY A 265 16.50 4.42 -24.27
CA GLY A 265 15.04 4.30 -24.17
C GLY A 265 14.23 5.24 -25.08
N PRO A 266 12.89 5.18 -25.01
CA PRO A 266 12.02 6.08 -25.76
C PRO A 266 11.93 7.46 -25.09
N VAL A 267 11.93 8.51 -25.92
CA VAL A 267 11.80 9.93 -25.54
C VAL A 267 10.47 10.49 -26.06
N SER A 268 9.87 11.42 -25.32
CA SER A 268 8.61 12.08 -25.66
C SER A 268 8.82 13.16 -26.72
N ALA A 269 7.78 13.41 -27.53
CA ALA A 269 7.65 14.58 -28.38
C ALA A 269 6.16 14.93 -28.49
N ALA A 270 5.87 16.19 -28.86
CA ALA A 270 4.50 16.73 -28.83
C ALA A 270 3.56 16.10 -29.87
N ASP A 271 4.11 15.54 -30.95
CA ASP A 271 3.39 15.00 -32.10
C ASP A 271 3.27 13.46 -32.08
N ILE A 272 3.71 12.80 -31.01
CA ILE A 272 3.73 11.33 -30.97
C ILE A 272 2.37 10.77 -30.54
N GLY A 273 1.90 9.74 -31.26
CA GLY A 273 0.66 9.03 -30.93
C GLY A 273 0.69 8.31 -29.57
N SER A 274 -0.52 8.04 -29.02
CA SER A 274 -0.73 7.46 -27.68
C SER A 274 0.08 6.20 -27.38
N ARG A 275 0.21 5.29 -28.35
CA ARG A 275 0.99 4.04 -28.19
C ARG A 275 2.46 4.27 -27.83
N SER A 276 3.07 5.34 -28.32
CA SER A 276 4.46 5.66 -27.98
C SER A 276 4.57 6.27 -26.60
N LEU A 277 3.60 7.09 -26.18
CA LEU A 277 3.52 7.59 -24.80
C LEU A 277 3.35 6.43 -23.81
N GLU A 278 2.51 5.44 -24.13
CA GLU A 278 2.38 4.20 -23.34
C GLU A 278 3.71 3.45 -23.21
N ARG A 279 4.52 3.40 -24.28
CA ARG A 279 5.86 2.77 -24.23
C ARG A 279 6.81 3.52 -23.30
N ILE A 280 6.75 4.86 -23.29
CA ILE A 280 7.56 5.69 -22.39
C ILE A 280 7.18 5.40 -20.95
N GLU A 281 5.89 5.38 -20.64
CA GLU A 281 5.41 5.12 -19.29
C GLU A 281 5.75 3.70 -18.84
N ARG A 282 5.55 2.70 -19.72
CA ARG A 282 5.94 1.31 -19.43
C ARG A 282 7.43 1.18 -19.16
N ARG A 283 8.29 1.84 -19.94
CA ARG A 283 9.74 1.82 -19.73
C ARG A 283 10.10 2.44 -18.39
N ALA A 284 9.54 3.60 -18.05
CA ALA A 284 9.76 4.25 -16.78
C ALA A 284 9.35 3.35 -15.59
N HIS A 285 8.21 2.66 -15.70
CA HIS A 285 7.76 1.70 -14.70
C HIS A 285 8.72 0.49 -14.59
N SER A 286 9.15 -0.08 -15.71
CA SER A 286 10.11 -1.20 -15.73
C SER A 286 11.44 -0.82 -15.08
N LEU A 287 11.97 0.37 -15.36
CA LEU A 287 13.22 0.84 -14.76
C LEU A 287 13.09 1.00 -13.24
N LYS A 288 12.00 1.61 -12.76
CA LYS A 288 11.70 1.72 -11.33
C LYS A 288 11.62 0.34 -10.66
N ARG A 289 10.92 -0.60 -11.29
CA ARG A 289 10.80 -1.97 -10.77
C ARG A 289 12.13 -2.70 -10.76
N TYR A 290 12.94 -2.52 -11.79
CA TYR A 290 14.26 -3.11 -11.89
C TYR A 290 15.21 -2.58 -10.80
N THR A 291 15.29 -1.26 -10.61
CA THR A 291 16.19 -0.67 -9.61
C THR A 291 15.73 -0.95 -8.18
N SER A 292 14.42 -0.91 -7.91
CA SER A 292 13.88 -1.20 -6.58
C SER A 292 13.87 -2.69 -6.21
N SER A 293 14.10 -3.61 -7.16
CA SER A 293 13.97 -5.05 -6.87
C SER A 293 14.97 -5.57 -5.84
N VAL A 294 16.09 -4.87 -5.65
CA VAL A 294 17.10 -5.18 -4.62
C VAL A 294 16.59 -4.95 -3.20
N LEU A 295 15.51 -4.18 -3.04
CA LEU A 295 14.90 -3.84 -1.75
C LEU A 295 13.70 -4.72 -1.42
N TRP A 296 13.23 -5.53 -2.38
CA TRP A 296 11.98 -6.29 -2.22
C TRP A 296 12.18 -7.45 -1.26
N LEU A 297 11.19 -7.65 -0.40
CA LEU A 297 11.12 -8.75 0.54
C LEU A 297 9.94 -9.65 0.18
N ASP A 298 10.04 -10.91 0.54
CA ASP A 298 8.98 -11.89 0.36
C ASP A 298 8.07 -11.91 1.60
N ILE A 299 6.76 -11.83 1.36
CA ILE A 299 5.74 -11.95 2.41
C ILE A 299 5.26 -13.40 2.43
N GLN A 300 5.50 -14.07 3.53
CA GLN A 300 4.98 -15.41 3.78
C GLN A 300 3.80 -15.31 4.75
N VAL A 301 2.59 -15.46 4.21
CA VAL A 301 1.37 -15.54 5.04
C VAL A 301 1.32 -16.93 5.65
N ARG A 302 1.31 -16.98 6.98
CA ARG A 302 1.14 -18.22 7.73
C ARG A 302 -0.22 -18.16 8.39
N ASP A 303 -1.12 -19.07 8.02
CA ASP A 303 -2.36 -19.29 8.76
C ASP A 303 -2.04 -19.99 10.09
N ALA A 304 -1.40 -19.25 11.00
CA ALA A 304 -0.88 -19.76 12.26
C ALA A 304 -1.98 -20.30 13.17
N ASN A 305 -3.25 -20.00 12.89
CA ASN A 305 -4.40 -20.41 13.71
C ASN A 305 -5.12 -21.66 13.19
N ARG A 306 -4.87 -22.13 11.96
CA ARG A 306 -5.57 -23.32 11.42
C ARG A 306 -5.37 -24.56 12.29
N TRP A 307 -4.17 -24.75 12.84
CA TRP A 307 -3.93 -25.89 13.72
C TRP A 307 -4.72 -25.76 15.03
N ALA A 308 -4.82 -24.55 15.60
CA ALA A 308 -5.58 -24.30 16.82
C ALA A 308 -7.08 -24.50 16.59
N GLU A 309 -7.61 -24.04 15.47
CA GLU A 309 -8.99 -24.28 15.02
C GLU A 309 -9.28 -25.79 14.92
N HIS A 310 -8.40 -26.55 14.24
CA HIS A 310 -8.55 -28.00 14.13
C HIS A 310 -8.50 -28.71 15.49
N VAL A 311 -7.62 -28.28 16.41
CA VAL A 311 -7.55 -28.85 17.77
C VAL A 311 -8.82 -28.56 18.55
N LEU A 312 -9.33 -27.32 18.53
CA LEU A 312 -10.55 -26.96 19.25
C LEU A 312 -11.79 -27.63 18.67
N HIS A 313 -11.89 -27.74 17.34
CA HIS A 313 -12.96 -28.49 16.69
C HIS A 313 -12.88 -30.00 17.00
N ALA A 314 -11.68 -30.55 17.14
CA ALA A 314 -11.49 -31.93 17.60
C ALA A 314 -11.94 -32.10 19.06
N VAL A 315 -11.65 -31.14 19.95
CA VAL A 315 -12.16 -31.12 21.33
C VAL A 315 -13.69 -31.03 21.35
N ALA A 316 -14.30 -30.18 20.52
CA ALA A 316 -15.76 -30.08 20.39
C ALA A 316 -16.39 -31.41 19.95
N ALA A 317 -15.79 -32.08 18.95
CA ALA A 317 -16.22 -33.39 18.51
C ALA A 317 -16.07 -34.46 19.62
N GLY A 318 -14.98 -34.38 20.40
CA GLY A 318 -14.74 -35.24 21.56
C GLY A 318 -15.83 -35.10 22.63
N ILE A 319 -16.12 -33.87 23.05
CA ILE A 319 -17.16 -33.58 24.05
C ILE A 319 -18.54 -34.08 23.56
N ALA A 320 -18.87 -33.84 22.29
CA ALA A 320 -20.12 -34.31 21.70
C ALA A 320 -20.21 -35.85 21.64
N MET A 321 -19.10 -36.53 21.33
CA MET A 321 -19.04 -38.00 21.36
C MET A 321 -19.18 -38.55 22.79
N THR A 322 -18.54 -37.92 23.77
CA THR A 322 -18.68 -38.31 25.19
C THR A 322 -20.13 -38.22 25.64
N PHE A 323 -20.87 -37.17 25.26
CA PHE A 323 -22.31 -37.09 25.52
C PHE A 323 -23.08 -38.30 24.96
N THR A 324 -22.79 -38.69 23.71
CA THR A 324 -23.46 -39.83 23.06
C THR A 324 -23.14 -41.15 23.78
N VAL A 325 -21.88 -41.35 24.15
CA VAL A 325 -21.43 -42.54 24.87
C VAL A 325 -22.07 -42.63 26.25
N VAL A 326 -22.17 -41.52 26.98
CA VAL A 326 -22.84 -41.46 28.28
C VAL A 326 -24.32 -41.82 28.16
N VAL A 327 -25.02 -41.27 27.16
CA VAL A 327 -26.43 -41.63 26.91
C VAL A 327 -26.57 -43.11 26.56
N ALA A 328 -25.69 -43.66 25.71
CA ALA A 328 -25.71 -45.08 25.38
C ALA A 328 -25.45 -45.99 26.60
N LEU A 329 -24.54 -45.59 27.51
CA LEU A 329 -24.22 -46.33 28.72
C LEU A 329 -25.32 -46.25 29.79
N LEU A 330 -25.94 -45.08 29.98
CA LEU A 330 -27.00 -44.87 30.95
C LEU A 330 -28.29 -45.61 30.56
N TYR A 331 -28.59 -45.70 29.26
CA TYR A 331 -29.85 -46.30 28.79
C TYR A 331 -29.70 -47.73 28.24
N GLY A 332 -28.46 -48.22 28.05
CA GLY A 332 -28.13 -49.65 27.91
C GLY A 332 -28.78 -50.39 26.74
N ASN A 333 -28.53 -51.71 26.64
CA ASN A 333 -29.13 -52.58 25.63
C ASN A 333 -30.53 -53.03 26.11
N PRO A 334 -31.62 -52.81 25.34
CA PRO A 334 -32.95 -53.23 25.75
C PRO A 334 -33.04 -54.75 25.77
N GLY A 335 -33.07 -55.35 26.97
CA GLY A 335 -33.27 -56.80 27.15
C GLY A 335 -34.66 -57.30 26.71
N GLU A 336 -35.58 -56.40 26.37
CA GLU A 336 -36.95 -56.70 25.92
C GLU A 336 -37.21 -56.13 24.52
N ALA A 337 -37.69 -56.95 23.59
CA ALA A 337 -38.01 -56.54 22.22
C ALA A 337 -39.01 -55.37 22.16
N ALA A 338 -39.92 -55.26 23.13
CA ALA A 338 -40.91 -54.18 23.24
C ALA A 338 -40.29 -52.79 23.51
N ARG A 339 -39.03 -52.72 23.98
CA ARG A 339 -38.32 -51.46 24.26
C ARG A 339 -37.35 -51.05 23.15
N LEU A 340 -37.22 -51.86 22.09
CA LEU A 340 -36.31 -51.59 20.96
C LEU A 340 -36.67 -50.30 20.22
N TRP A 341 -37.95 -50.01 20.03
CA TRP A 341 -38.38 -48.78 19.35
C TRP A 341 -38.11 -47.52 20.18
N LEU A 342 -38.31 -47.59 21.51
CA LEU A 342 -37.98 -46.51 22.45
C LEU A 342 -36.47 -46.27 22.49
N TRP A 343 -35.69 -47.34 22.56
CA TRP A 343 -34.24 -47.28 22.53
C TRP A 343 -33.72 -46.71 21.21
N GLY A 344 -34.25 -47.15 20.07
CA GLY A 344 -33.89 -46.64 18.75
C GLY A 344 -34.21 -45.15 18.62
N LEU A 345 -35.38 -44.70 19.08
CA LEU A 345 -35.75 -43.29 19.13
C LEU A 345 -34.76 -42.49 19.98
N LEU A 346 -34.38 -43.00 21.14
CA LEU A 346 -33.45 -42.35 22.06
C LEU A 346 -32.05 -42.23 21.45
N VAL A 347 -31.55 -43.27 20.78
CA VAL A 347 -30.26 -43.24 20.05
C VAL A 347 -30.28 -42.20 18.93
N VAL A 348 -31.37 -42.13 18.15
CA VAL A 348 -31.53 -41.12 17.10
C VAL A 348 -31.54 -39.70 17.69
N LEU A 349 -32.30 -39.47 18.76
CA LEU A 349 -32.34 -38.18 19.45
C LEU A 349 -30.98 -37.80 20.04
N ALA A 350 -30.26 -38.74 20.64
CA ALA A 350 -28.92 -38.53 21.16
C ALA A 350 -27.93 -38.17 20.05
N TYR A 351 -28.04 -38.83 18.89
CA TYR A 351 -27.23 -38.53 17.72
C TYR A 351 -27.53 -37.14 17.13
N MET A 352 -28.80 -36.75 17.05
CA MET A 352 -29.19 -35.39 16.65
C MET A 352 -28.70 -34.34 17.64
N ALA A 353 -28.80 -34.62 18.95
CA ALA A 353 -28.32 -33.74 20.00
C ALA A 353 -26.79 -33.58 19.96
N LYS A 354 -26.03 -34.66 19.72
CA LYS A 354 -24.59 -34.62 19.49
C LYS A 354 -24.22 -33.60 18.39
N ASP A 355 -24.88 -33.66 17.24
CA ASP A 355 -24.57 -32.76 16.13
C ASP A 355 -24.84 -31.29 16.50
N ARG A 356 -25.91 -31.03 17.26
CA ARG A 356 -26.20 -29.67 17.75
C ARG A 356 -25.19 -29.21 18.79
N ILE A 357 -24.82 -30.06 19.74
CA ILE A 357 -23.78 -29.76 20.75
C ILE A 357 -22.46 -29.45 20.05
N LYS A 358 -22.04 -30.27 19.09
CA LYS A 358 -20.80 -30.05 18.32
C LYS A 358 -20.81 -28.67 17.65
N ILE A 359 -21.88 -28.31 16.95
CA ILE A 359 -21.98 -27.01 16.26
C ILE A 359 -21.94 -25.85 17.25
N VAL A 360 -22.64 -25.96 18.38
CA VAL A 360 -22.63 -24.91 19.43
C VAL A 360 -21.23 -24.75 20.01
N LEU A 361 -20.54 -25.84 20.33
CA LEU A 361 -19.17 -25.79 20.85
C LEU A 361 -18.19 -25.24 19.82
N GLN A 362 -18.30 -25.65 18.55
CA GLN A 362 -17.46 -25.11 17.48
C GLN A 362 -17.64 -23.59 17.38
N ARG A 363 -18.88 -23.09 17.34
CA ARG A 363 -19.14 -21.64 17.31
C ARG A 363 -18.62 -20.89 18.53
N LEU A 364 -18.75 -21.47 19.73
CA LEU A 364 -18.18 -20.89 20.95
C LEU A 364 -16.66 -20.83 20.87
N PHE A 365 -16.01 -21.89 20.41
CA PHE A 365 -14.56 -21.90 20.22
C PHE A 365 -14.11 -20.94 19.13
N ASP A 366 -14.84 -20.81 18.03
CA ASP A 366 -14.55 -19.85 16.97
C ASP A 366 -14.65 -18.41 17.49
N ALA A 367 -15.65 -18.10 18.33
CA ALA A 367 -15.78 -16.81 18.98
C ALA A 367 -14.62 -16.53 19.97
N VAL A 368 -14.23 -17.52 20.78
CA VAL A 368 -13.08 -17.41 21.70
C VAL A 368 -11.76 -17.27 20.92
N MET A 369 -11.62 -17.94 19.78
CA MET A 369 -10.48 -17.79 18.89
C MET A 369 -10.40 -16.40 18.28
N ALA A 370 -11.51 -15.86 17.81
CA ALA A 370 -11.57 -14.52 17.23
C ALA A 370 -11.21 -13.41 18.22
N ASP A 371 -11.49 -13.61 19.51
CA ASP A 371 -11.16 -12.66 20.58
C ASP A 371 -9.69 -12.81 21.07
N ARG A 372 -9.15 -14.04 21.09
CA ARG A 372 -7.84 -14.34 21.69
C ARG A 372 -6.68 -14.40 20.69
N PHE A 373 -6.95 -14.60 19.40
CA PHE A 373 -5.92 -14.76 18.38
C PHE A 373 -6.04 -13.68 17.32
N SER A 374 -4.89 -13.17 16.86
CA SER A 374 -4.82 -12.28 15.69
C SER A 374 -5.44 -12.99 14.47
N ASP A 375 -6.35 -12.31 13.77
CA ASP A 375 -7.04 -12.84 12.60
C ASP A 375 -6.07 -13.29 11.50
N ARG A 376 -4.95 -12.58 11.37
CA ARG A 376 -3.92 -12.86 10.36
C ARG A 376 -2.53 -12.73 10.99
N ARG A 377 -1.63 -13.67 10.68
CA ARG A 377 -0.20 -13.56 11.00
C ARG A 377 0.62 -13.81 9.75
N TRP A 378 1.67 -13.03 9.55
CA TRP A 378 2.58 -13.21 8.42
C TRP A 378 3.99 -12.79 8.79
N SER A 379 4.96 -13.35 8.09
CA SER A 379 6.38 -13.05 8.28
C SER A 379 6.98 -12.51 7.01
N VAL A 380 7.90 -11.58 7.15
CA VAL A 380 8.68 -11.00 6.06
C VAL A 380 10.05 -11.66 6.04
N THR A 381 10.47 -12.14 4.89
CA THR A 381 11.76 -12.81 4.68
C THR A 381 12.48 -12.22 3.48
N HIS A 382 13.80 -12.21 3.49
CA HIS A 382 14.56 -11.84 2.29
C HIS A 382 14.75 -13.09 1.39
N PRO A 383 14.68 -12.98 0.06
CA PRO A 383 14.76 -14.15 -0.84
C PRO A 383 15.99 -15.04 -0.62
N ASN A 384 17.13 -14.43 -0.26
CA ASN A 384 18.40 -15.12 -0.03
C ASN A 384 18.67 -15.45 1.45
N HIS A 385 17.80 -15.07 2.40
CA HIS A 385 17.99 -15.31 3.83
C HIS A 385 16.76 -15.97 4.47
N ASN A 386 16.96 -17.10 5.15
CA ASN A 386 15.86 -17.86 5.75
C ASN A 386 15.31 -17.28 7.06
N GLN A 387 16.03 -16.37 7.72
CA GLN A 387 15.57 -15.74 8.95
C GLN A 387 14.53 -14.65 8.62
N PRO A 388 13.37 -14.62 9.31
CA PRO A 388 12.40 -13.56 9.11
C PRO A 388 12.95 -12.23 9.64
N VAL A 389 12.83 -11.17 8.84
CA VAL A 389 13.21 -9.80 9.21
C VAL A 389 12.11 -9.10 10.00
N ALA A 390 10.86 -9.52 9.82
CA ALA A 390 9.73 -9.04 10.61
C ALA A 390 8.64 -10.11 10.75
N THR A 391 7.89 -10.06 11.84
CA THR A 391 6.66 -10.81 12.05
C THR A 391 5.53 -9.84 12.35
N VAL A 392 4.40 -10.03 11.67
CA VAL A 392 3.24 -9.15 11.76
C VAL A 392 2.03 -9.96 12.21
N SER A 393 1.30 -9.43 13.20
CA SER A 393 0.00 -9.94 13.63
C SER A 393 -1.05 -8.86 13.42
N GLU A 394 -2.14 -9.16 12.72
CA GLU A 394 -3.19 -8.22 12.30
C GLU A 394 -4.57 -8.73 12.70
N GLY A 395 -5.46 -7.82 13.06
CA GLY A 395 -6.86 -8.08 13.40
C GLY A 395 -7.76 -6.96 12.87
N ALA A 396 -8.94 -7.31 12.38
CA ALA A 396 -9.90 -6.33 11.88
C ALA A 396 -11.34 -6.79 12.10
N HIS A 397 -12.17 -5.90 12.64
CA HIS A 397 -13.57 -6.19 12.93
C HIS A 397 -14.38 -4.91 13.08
N PHE A 398 -15.70 -5.03 12.94
CA PHE A 398 -16.62 -3.94 13.26
C PHE A 398 -16.90 -3.92 14.77
N ILE A 399 -16.98 -2.72 15.33
CA ILE A 399 -17.33 -2.50 16.75
C ILE A 399 -18.54 -1.60 16.88
N ASP A 400 -19.23 -1.71 18.01
CA ASP A 400 -20.30 -0.80 18.38
C ASP A 400 -19.74 0.49 18.99
N ARG A 401 -20.53 1.56 18.96
CA ARG A 401 -20.14 2.87 19.53
C ARG A 401 -19.80 2.81 21.01
N THR A 402 -20.37 1.86 21.75
CA THR A 402 -20.12 1.67 23.18
C THR A 402 -18.72 1.14 23.49
N ASP A 403 -18.09 0.50 22.50
CA ASP A 403 -16.77 -0.12 22.64
C ASP A 403 -15.64 0.80 22.13
N LEU A 404 -16.00 1.99 21.62
CA LEU A 404 -15.06 2.96 21.10
C LEU A 404 -14.33 3.68 22.25
N PRO A 405 -12.99 3.80 22.23
CA PRO A 405 -12.26 4.56 23.25
C PRO A 405 -12.65 6.04 23.28
N ASP A 406 -12.80 6.62 24.47
CA ASP A 406 -13.26 8.01 24.68
C ASP A 406 -12.43 9.05 23.90
N VAL A 407 -11.11 8.84 23.81
CA VAL A 407 -10.20 9.74 23.07
C VAL A 407 -10.54 9.73 21.58
N VAL A 408 -10.80 8.55 21.02
CA VAL A 408 -11.15 8.39 19.61
C VAL A 408 -12.56 8.93 19.34
N ALA A 409 -13.50 8.70 20.25
CA ALA A 409 -14.85 9.25 20.18
C ALA A 409 -14.85 10.78 20.15
N LYS A 410 -13.99 11.41 20.96
CA LYS A 410 -13.82 12.87 20.97
C LYS A 410 -13.24 13.38 19.65
N ILE A 411 -12.14 12.78 19.16
CA ILE A 411 -11.53 13.18 17.87
C ILE A 411 -12.54 13.02 16.72
N ARG A 412 -13.36 11.96 16.75
CA ARG A 412 -14.45 11.77 15.79
C ARG A 412 -15.47 12.92 15.85
N SER A 413 -15.95 13.29 17.04
CA SER A 413 -16.93 14.38 17.20
C SER A 413 -16.34 15.72 16.73
N ASP A 414 -15.10 16.02 17.11
CA ASP A 414 -14.36 17.22 16.65
C ASP A 414 -14.13 17.21 15.13
N ALA A 415 -14.13 16.04 14.49
CA ALA A 415 -13.93 15.91 13.05
C ALA A 415 -15.18 16.17 12.21
N TYR A 416 -16.40 16.24 12.78
CA TYR A 416 -17.60 16.65 12.05
C TYR A 416 -17.68 18.18 11.94
N ARG A 417 -18.30 18.68 10.85
CA ARG A 417 -18.39 20.13 10.62
C ARG A 417 -19.40 20.81 11.53
N ASP A 418 -20.49 20.10 11.80
CA ASP A 418 -21.54 20.55 12.71
C ASP A 418 -22.22 19.34 13.36
N THR A 419 -23.07 19.63 14.34
CA THR A 419 -23.83 18.62 15.09
C THR A 419 -24.88 17.92 14.24
N LEU A 420 -25.34 18.55 13.15
CA LEU A 420 -26.31 17.94 12.24
C LEU A 420 -25.65 16.82 11.46
N ASP A 421 -24.48 17.06 10.88
CA ASP A 421 -23.70 16.06 10.13
C ASP A 421 -23.35 14.86 11.02
N GLU A 422 -22.96 15.09 12.28
CA GLU A 422 -22.65 14.04 13.26
C GLU A 422 -23.88 13.17 13.59
N LEU A 423 -25.05 13.79 13.78
CA LEU A 423 -26.28 13.09 14.16
C LEU A 423 -27.01 12.45 12.98
N ALA A 424 -26.94 13.08 11.79
CA ALA A 424 -27.63 12.63 10.59
C ALA A 424 -26.88 11.49 9.87
N THR A 425 -25.60 11.30 10.17
CA THR A 425 -24.76 10.30 9.51
C THR A 425 -24.32 9.26 10.53
N PRO A 426 -25.12 8.21 10.78
CA PRO A 426 -24.62 7.12 11.60
C PRO A 426 -23.50 6.38 10.86
N ASP A 427 -22.41 6.09 11.58
CA ASP A 427 -21.28 5.33 11.03
C ASP A 427 -21.25 3.88 11.52
N ALA A 428 -20.89 3.00 10.59
CA ALA A 428 -20.27 1.72 10.93
C ALA A 428 -18.80 1.96 11.28
N ILE A 429 -18.34 1.39 12.40
CA ILE A 429 -16.97 1.59 12.89
C ILE A 429 -16.15 0.35 12.60
N LEU A 430 -15.22 0.46 11.66
CA LEU A 430 -14.25 -0.60 11.35
C LEU A 430 -12.97 -0.35 12.15
N CYS A 431 -12.63 -1.27 13.05
CA CYS A 431 -11.36 -1.29 13.78
C CYS A 431 -10.34 -2.16 13.04
N HIS A 432 -9.11 -1.66 12.92
CA HIS A 432 -7.96 -2.39 12.38
C HIS A 432 -6.77 -2.22 13.33
N HIS A 433 -6.33 -3.33 13.90
CA HIS A 433 -5.20 -3.40 14.82
C HIS A 433 -4.09 -4.24 14.21
N LYS A 434 -2.84 -3.81 14.37
CA LYS A 434 -1.67 -4.45 13.81
C LYS A 434 -0.48 -4.31 14.75
N GLU A 435 0.20 -5.42 15.03
CA GLU A 435 1.47 -5.47 15.76
C GLU A 435 2.58 -5.93 14.82
N ILE A 436 3.70 -5.20 14.78
CA ILE A 436 4.87 -5.48 13.95
C ILE A 436 6.07 -5.67 14.86
N GLN A 437 6.69 -6.83 14.78
CA GLN A 437 7.95 -7.13 15.46
C GLN A 437 9.07 -7.21 14.44
N ILE A 438 10.06 -6.34 14.55
CA ILE A 438 11.18 -6.23 13.61
C ILE A 438 12.45 -6.77 14.26
N ASP A 439 13.17 -7.62 13.53
CA ASP A 439 14.49 -8.13 13.92
C ASP A 439 15.60 -7.35 13.20
N ALA A 440 16.20 -6.40 13.92
CA ALA A 440 17.25 -5.56 13.37
C ALA A 440 18.54 -6.32 13.08
N SER A 441 18.79 -7.42 13.81
CA SER A 441 19.95 -8.27 13.56
C SER A 441 19.80 -9.03 12.24
N ALA A 442 18.60 -9.52 11.93
CA ALA A 442 18.30 -10.15 10.66
C ALA A 442 18.44 -9.19 9.47
N ILE A 443 18.00 -7.93 9.62
CA ILE A 443 18.15 -6.91 8.58
C ILE A 443 19.62 -6.57 8.34
N ARG A 444 20.39 -6.31 9.42
CA ARG A 444 21.84 -6.02 9.31
C ARG A 444 22.66 -7.19 8.80
N ALA A 445 22.17 -8.42 8.96
CA ALA A 445 22.80 -9.62 8.40
C ALA A 445 22.61 -9.75 6.88
N ILE A 446 21.61 -9.08 6.29
CA ILE A 446 21.47 -8.94 4.84
C ILE A 446 22.52 -7.97 4.33
N ASP A 447 22.51 -6.75 4.87
CA ASP A 447 23.51 -5.72 4.60
C ASP A 447 23.50 -4.70 5.74
N SER A 448 24.68 -4.28 6.20
CA SER A 448 24.82 -3.33 7.31
C SER A 448 24.34 -1.91 6.97
N ARG A 449 24.14 -1.59 5.68
CA ARG A 449 23.63 -0.30 5.21
C ARG A 449 22.13 -0.14 5.43
N TYR A 450 21.37 -1.23 5.56
CA TYR A 450 19.93 -1.18 5.81
C TYR A 450 19.63 -0.84 7.27
N GLN A 451 18.82 0.20 7.49
CA GLN A 451 18.52 0.73 8.82
C GLN A 451 17.08 0.48 9.28
N GLY A 452 16.25 -0.15 8.44
CA GLY A 452 14.83 -0.34 8.73
C GLY A 452 14.06 -0.98 7.60
N LEU A 453 12.74 -0.98 7.76
CA LEU A 453 11.77 -1.43 6.77
C LEU A 453 10.88 -0.26 6.37
N THR A 454 10.52 -0.13 5.11
CA THR A 454 9.43 0.76 4.69
C THR A 454 8.18 -0.09 4.46
N GLU A 455 7.10 0.23 5.16
CA GLU A 455 5.78 -0.32 4.93
C GLU A 455 4.93 0.65 4.11
N VAL A 456 4.33 0.17 3.03
CA VAL A 456 3.31 0.89 2.27
C VAL A 456 1.98 0.16 2.44
N VAL A 457 1.06 0.78 3.17
CA VAL A 457 -0.31 0.31 3.37
C VAL A 457 -1.18 0.86 2.25
N ARG A 458 -1.88 -0.03 1.56
CA ARG A 458 -2.90 0.33 0.57
C ARG A 458 -4.25 -0.20 0.98
N MET A 459 -5.26 0.65 0.85
CA MET A 459 -6.65 0.28 1.09
C MET A 459 -7.47 0.49 -0.17
N ASP A 460 -8.02 -0.59 -0.73
CA ASP A 460 -8.98 -0.54 -1.82
C ASP A 460 -10.39 -0.28 -1.27
N ILE A 461 -10.95 0.89 -1.57
CA ILE A 461 -12.31 1.26 -1.16
C ILE A 461 -13.35 0.93 -2.24
N SER A 462 -13.01 0.19 -3.31
CA SER A 462 -13.94 -0.12 -4.41
C SER A 462 -15.25 -0.74 -3.92
N ARG A 463 -15.19 -1.66 -2.96
CA ARG A 463 -16.38 -2.30 -2.38
C ARG A 463 -17.24 -1.34 -1.58
N TRP A 464 -16.62 -0.36 -0.93
CA TRP A 464 -17.31 0.64 -0.13
C TRP A 464 -18.23 1.50 -0.99
N LEU A 465 -17.83 1.71 -2.25
CA LEU A 465 -18.57 2.54 -3.19
C LEU A 465 -19.74 1.81 -3.87
N ALA A 466 -19.86 0.49 -3.71
CA ALA A 466 -20.82 -0.33 -4.46
C ALA A 466 -22.28 0.08 -4.26
N HIS A 467 -22.64 0.54 -3.06
CA HIS A 467 -24.00 0.93 -2.69
C HIS A 467 -24.21 2.44 -2.63
N THR A 468 -23.26 3.23 -3.14
CA THR A 468 -23.37 4.69 -3.14
C THR A 468 -24.33 5.20 -4.23
N ASP A 469 -25.11 6.21 -3.87
CA ASP A 469 -26.02 6.89 -4.81
C ASP A 469 -25.30 7.56 -5.99
N ASP A 470 -26.06 7.95 -7.01
CA ASP A 470 -25.54 8.51 -8.26
C ASP A 470 -24.51 9.63 -8.06
N ALA A 471 -23.44 9.57 -8.85
CA ALA A 471 -22.26 10.43 -8.68
C ALA A 471 -22.55 11.94 -8.83
N LYS A 472 -23.65 12.32 -9.50
CA LYS A 472 -24.04 13.71 -9.76
C LYS A 472 -25.56 13.86 -9.65
N ARG A 473 -26.02 14.74 -8.77
CA ARG A 473 -27.43 15.13 -8.63
C ARG A 473 -27.62 16.54 -9.19
N SER A 474 -28.64 16.74 -10.03
CA SER A 474 -29.08 18.09 -10.39
C SER A 474 -29.82 18.68 -9.20
N VAL A 475 -29.31 19.77 -8.67
CA VAL A 475 -29.94 20.51 -7.57
C VAL A 475 -30.25 21.91 -8.08
N THR A 476 -31.48 22.36 -7.86
CA THR A 476 -31.86 23.75 -8.11
C THR A 476 -31.78 24.49 -6.78
N LEU A 477 -30.98 25.55 -6.76
CA LEU A 477 -30.72 26.39 -5.59
C LEU A 477 -31.20 27.81 -5.89
N ALA A 478 -31.52 28.56 -4.84
CA ALA A 478 -31.81 29.98 -4.93
C ALA A 478 -30.55 30.78 -4.59
N ASP A 479 -30.18 31.74 -5.42
CA ASP A 479 -29.15 32.74 -5.11
C ASP A 479 -29.82 33.93 -4.41
N PRO A 480 -29.49 34.21 -3.13
CA PRO A 480 -30.10 35.30 -2.39
C PRO A 480 -29.68 36.69 -2.87
N ASN A 481 -28.52 36.82 -3.52
CA ASN A 481 -28.01 38.12 -4.01
C ASN A 481 -28.56 38.45 -5.39
N LEU A 482 -28.73 37.43 -6.24
CA LEU A 482 -29.24 37.60 -7.60
C LEU A 482 -30.75 37.37 -7.71
N GLU A 483 -31.41 36.96 -6.63
CA GLU A 483 -32.85 36.63 -6.53
C GLU A 483 -33.33 35.66 -7.63
N GLN A 484 -32.46 34.74 -8.04
CA GLN A 484 -32.71 33.81 -9.14
C GLN A 484 -32.52 32.36 -8.72
N LEU A 485 -33.24 31.46 -9.40
CA LEU A 485 -33.00 30.03 -9.31
C LEU A 485 -31.91 29.64 -10.30
N PHE A 486 -30.94 28.85 -9.85
CA PHE A 486 -29.94 28.24 -10.72
C PHE A 486 -29.88 26.74 -10.49
N THR A 487 -29.72 25.98 -11.57
CA THR A 487 -29.54 24.54 -11.51
C THR A 487 -28.06 24.20 -11.65
N SER A 488 -27.52 23.47 -10.68
CA SER A 488 -26.15 22.97 -10.71
C SER A 488 -26.13 21.45 -10.57
N LYS A 489 -25.23 20.79 -11.30
CA LYS A 489 -24.96 19.35 -11.14
C LYS A 489 -23.92 19.18 -10.04
N LEU A 490 -24.38 18.97 -8.82
CA LEU A 490 -23.51 18.79 -7.67
C LEU A 490 -23.17 17.32 -7.47
N PRO A 491 -21.91 16.99 -7.20
CA PRO A 491 -21.54 15.64 -6.84
C PRO A 491 -22.06 15.30 -5.44
N ARG A 492 -22.62 14.10 -5.28
CA ARG A 492 -22.85 13.59 -3.94
C ARG A 492 -21.53 13.04 -3.40
N ALA A 493 -21.10 13.59 -2.28
CA ALA A 493 -19.88 13.21 -1.59
C ALA A 493 -20.22 12.70 -0.20
N TYR A 494 -19.41 11.78 0.27
CA TYR A 494 -19.49 11.17 1.60
C TYR A 494 -18.14 11.39 2.27
N ASP A 495 -18.18 11.79 3.53
CA ASP A 495 -16.99 11.95 4.35
C ASP A 495 -16.78 10.63 5.12
N VAL A 496 -15.65 9.98 4.91
CA VAL A 496 -15.16 8.86 5.74
C VAL A 496 -14.03 9.40 6.59
N ILE A 497 -14.09 9.20 7.91
CA ILE A 497 -13.06 9.67 8.84
C ILE A 497 -12.22 8.47 9.27
N ALA A 498 -10.90 8.61 9.23
CA ALA A 498 -9.97 7.65 9.80
C ALA A 498 -9.26 8.29 10.99
N VAL A 499 -9.28 7.63 12.15
CA VAL A 499 -8.51 8.01 13.34
C VAL A 499 -7.54 6.89 13.65
N TYR A 500 -6.25 7.19 13.69
CA TYR A 500 -5.21 6.16 13.76
C TYR A 500 -4.00 6.61 14.55
N ARG A 501 -3.22 5.64 15.02
CA ARG A 501 -2.04 5.87 15.85
C ARG A 501 -0.99 4.81 15.57
N LEU A 502 0.27 5.23 15.56
CA LEU A 502 1.43 4.36 15.51
C LEU A 502 2.22 4.53 16.81
N SER A 503 2.22 3.50 17.65
CA SER A 503 2.92 3.47 18.94
C SER A 503 4.21 2.65 18.82
N GLY A 504 5.22 3.01 19.64
CA GLY A 504 6.52 2.34 19.67
C GLY A 504 7.53 2.80 18.60
N HIS A 505 7.14 3.76 17.76
CA HIS A 505 8.03 4.38 16.76
C HIS A 505 8.84 5.50 17.41
N THR A 506 10.11 5.68 17.02
CA THR A 506 10.92 6.73 17.64
C THR A 506 10.68 8.11 17.03
N ASP A 507 10.64 8.21 15.69
CA ASP A 507 10.50 9.50 15.00
C ASP A 507 9.05 9.99 14.90
N VAL A 508 8.08 9.11 15.10
CA VAL A 508 6.65 9.42 14.99
C VAL A 508 6.12 9.50 16.42
N PRO A 509 5.59 10.66 16.86
CA PRO A 509 5.01 10.79 18.18
C PRO A 509 3.90 9.75 18.39
N ASP A 510 3.84 9.17 19.58
CA ASP A 510 2.75 8.28 20.00
C ASP A 510 1.47 9.10 20.26
N ALA A 511 0.89 9.61 19.18
CA ALA A 511 -0.26 10.49 19.17
C ALA A 511 -1.33 9.97 18.20
N TRP A 512 -2.58 10.28 18.49
CA TRP A 512 -3.68 10.02 17.57
C TRP A 512 -3.65 11.04 16.43
N HIS A 513 -3.68 10.53 15.21
CA HIS A 513 -3.81 11.27 13.98
C HIS A 513 -5.21 11.06 13.40
N SER A 514 -5.65 11.98 12.54
CA SER A 514 -6.93 11.87 11.89
C SER A 514 -6.90 12.38 10.45
N ALA A 515 -7.57 11.66 9.56
CA ALA A 515 -7.69 11.96 8.15
C ALA A 515 -9.15 11.90 7.70
N ARG A 516 -9.52 12.75 6.75
CA ARG A 516 -10.82 12.75 6.09
C ARG A 516 -10.68 12.33 4.64
N PHE A 517 -11.43 11.31 4.25
CA PHE A 517 -11.56 10.84 2.88
C PHE A 517 -12.91 11.30 2.33
N VAL A 518 -12.87 12.22 1.37
CA VAL A 518 -14.07 12.65 0.64
C VAL A 518 -14.22 11.74 -0.56
N VAL A 519 -15.23 10.88 -0.53
CA VAL A 519 -15.46 9.85 -1.55
C VAL A 519 -16.81 10.04 -2.23
N GLY A 520 -16.94 9.53 -3.44
CA GLY A 520 -18.23 9.42 -4.13
C GLY A 520 -18.22 8.21 -5.05
N ARG A 521 -19.33 7.95 -5.74
CA ARG A 521 -19.47 6.77 -6.61
C ARG A 521 -18.37 6.64 -7.68
N SER A 522 -17.81 7.76 -8.14
CA SER A 522 -16.70 7.75 -9.09
C SER A 522 -15.36 7.36 -8.50
N GLY A 523 -15.20 7.35 -7.17
CA GLY A 523 -13.94 7.13 -6.47
C GLY A 523 -13.63 8.18 -5.41
N ILE A 524 -12.39 8.16 -4.95
CA ILE A 524 -11.81 9.12 -4.01
C ILE A 524 -11.74 10.49 -4.70
N ARG A 525 -12.30 11.52 -4.06
CA ARG A 525 -12.26 12.92 -4.54
C ARG A 525 -11.15 13.70 -3.88
N ARG A 526 -11.00 13.59 -2.56
CA ARG A 526 -10.01 14.30 -1.76
C ARG A 526 -9.61 13.47 -0.54
N VAL A 527 -8.36 13.62 -0.13
CA VAL A 527 -7.82 13.14 1.14
C VAL A 527 -7.19 14.36 1.82
N GLY A 528 -7.41 14.53 3.12
CA GLY A 528 -6.80 15.61 3.89
C GLY A 528 -6.68 15.25 5.36
N THR A 529 -5.67 15.79 6.02
CA THR A 529 -5.47 15.67 7.47
C THR A 529 -6.42 16.64 8.19
N LEU A 530 -6.99 16.22 9.32
CA LEU A 530 -7.94 17.04 10.09
C LEU A 530 -7.26 17.98 11.10
N LEU A 531 -5.94 17.84 11.29
CA LEU A 531 -5.14 18.62 12.25
C LEU A 531 -4.74 20.02 11.78
N ASP A 532 -5.02 20.39 10.53
CA ASP A 532 -4.97 21.79 10.11
C ASP A 532 -6.30 22.45 10.46
N GLY A 533 -6.30 23.17 11.58
CA GLY A 533 -7.44 23.89 12.11
C GLY A 533 -8.10 24.76 11.03
N TYR A 534 -9.32 24.41 10.67
CA TYR A 534 -10.22 25.31 9.98
C TYR A 534 -10.90 26.20 11.04
N THR A 535 -10.28 27.34 11.31
CA THR A 535 -11.03 28.58 11.58
C THR A 535 -11.51 29.17 10.27
#